data_AF-A0A7C7N8Y2-F1
#
_entry.id   AF-A0A7C7N8Y2-F1
#
_cell.length_a   1.000
_cell.length_b   1.000
_cell.length_c   1.000
_cell.angle_alpha   90.00
_cell.angle_beta   90.00
_cell.angle_gamma   90.00
#
_symmetry.space_group_name_H-M   'P 1'
#
loop_
_entity.id
_entity.type
_entity.pdbx_description
1 polymer ?
#
loop_
_entity_poly.entity_id
_entity_poly.type
_entity_poly.pdbx_seq_one_letter_code
_entity_poly.pdbx_strand_id
1 'polypeptide(L)'
;MENRKAGSLNTYLTKHAFVPKQIPETPAEDLGIVVVIPCFNEPDILRILSSLKNCDSPKCSVEIVIVFNCPEDASILVKQTNQKRSEEARNFSKEHGRKHFQIHTIVADQLPTKHAGVGLARKIGMDEAVRRFDLTENHLGLILNVDADCTVATNYLSEILDGFAKNEKINAASIRYEHMLSGPEPQEVYKAIVLYELYLRYYIR
;
A
#
# COMPACT_ATOMS: atom_id res chain seq x y z
N MET A 1 6.91 0.42 30.58
CA MET A 1 6.66 -0.49 29.43
C MET A 1 5.43 -1.31 29.77
N GLU A 2 4.26 -0.82 29.39
CA GLU A 2 3.01 -1.59 29.57
C GLU A 2 2.89 -2.61 28.44
N ASN A 3 2.78 -3.87 28.84
CA ASN A 3 2.31 -4.98 28.01
C ASN A 3 0.96 -4.63 27.38
N ARG A 4 0.94 -4.07 26.16
CA ARG A 4 -0.27 -4.05 25.33
C ARG A 4 -0.54 -5.48 24.87
N LYS A 5 -1.40 -6.15 25.64
CA LYS A 5 -1.84 -7.54 25.49
C LYS A 5 -2.14 -7.93 24.03
N ALA A 6 -1.54 -9.04 23.59
CA ALA A 6 -1.87 -9.75 22.35
C ALA A 6 -3.40 -10.01 22.17
N GLY A 7 -4.20 -10.00 23.25
CA GLY A 7 -5.66 -10.11 23.17
C GLY A 7 -6.39 -8.92 22.51
N SER A 8 -5.75 -7.75 22.35
CA SER A 8 -6.41 -6.54 21.83
C SER A 8 -6.55 -6.55 20.30
N LEU A 9 -5.55 -7.03 19.57
CA LEU A 9 -5.52 -7.01 18.10
C LEU A 9 -6.46 -8.06 17.51
N ASN A 10 -6.46 -9.27 18.06
CA ASN A 10 -7.39 -10.32 17.67
C ASN A 10 -8.87 -9.91 17.93
N THR A 11 -9.13 -9.21 19.04
CA THR A 11 -10.47 -8.64 19.31
C THR A 11 -10.86 -7.58 18.29
N TYR A 12 -9.95 -6.68 17.90
CA TYR A 12 -10.19 -5.70 16.86
C TYR A 12 -10.51 -6.37 15.52
N LEU A 13 -9.67 -7.30 15.07
CA LEU A 13 -9.83 -7.97 13.78
C LEU A 13 -11.13 -8.79 13.71
N THR A 14 -11.52 -9.45 14.80
CA THR A 14 -12.78 -10.21 14.86
C THR A 14 -14.01 -9.30 14.72
N LYS A 15 -13.94 -8.08 15.25
CA LYS A 15 -15.07 -7.13 15.28
C LYS A 15 -15.12 -6.21 14.06
N HIS A 16 -13.96 -5.82 13.54
CA HIS A 16 -13.85 -4.70 12.62
C HIS A 16 -13.29 -5.10 11.26
N ALA A 17 -12.63 -6.25 11.10
CA ALA A 17 -12.07 -6.59 9.80
C ALA A 17 -13.16 -6.75 8.74
N PHE A 18 -12.91 -6.23 7.53
CA PHE A 18 -13.91 -6.29 6.47
C PHE A 18 -13.97 -7.66 5.78
N VAL A 19 -12.79 -8.27 5.58
CA VAL A 19 -12.64 -9.63 5.03
C VAL A 19 -11.84 -10.49 6.01
N PRO A 20 -11.99 -11.82 6.00
CA PRO A 20 -11.12 -12.73 6.76
C PRO A 20 -9.66 -12.64 6.27
N LYS A 21 -8.74 -13.33 6.96
CA LYS A 21 -7.32 -13.44 6.56
C LYS A 21 -7.21 -13.84 5.08
N GLN A 22 -6.45 -13.07 4.30
CA GLN A 22 -6.30 -13.27 2.85
C GLN A 22 -4.97 -13.89 2.46
N ILE A 23 -3.89 -13.62 3.22
CA ILE A 23 -2.54 -14.08 2.87
C ILE A 23 -2.16 -15.23 3.81
N PRO A 24 -2.23 -16.51 3.36
CA PRO A 24 -2.01 -17.66 4.23
C PRO A 24 -0.57 -17.80 4.73
N GLU A 25 0.41 -17.34 3.94
CA GLU A 25 1.84 -17.45 4.21
C GLU A 25 2.21 -16.85 5.55
N THR A 26 3.27 -17.36 6.18
CA THR A 26 3.85 -16.75 7.38
C THR A 26 4.81 -15.64 6.96
N PRO A 27 4.70 -14.42 7.53
CA PRO A 27 5.66 -13.35 7.26
C PRO A 27 7.05 -13.68 7.80
N ALA A 28 8.07 -12.95 7.35
CA ALA A 28 9.41 -13.03 7.94
C ALA A 28 9.39 -12.54 9.39
N GLU A 29 10.18 -13.15 10.26
CA GLU A 29 10.24 -12.81 11.69
C GLU A 29 10.62 -11.34 11.95
N ASP A 30 11.43 -10.75 11.07
CA ASP A 30 11.88 -9.36 11.11
C ASP A 30 11.02 -8.41 10.24
N LEU A 31 9.77 -8.78 9.94
CA LEU A 31 8.85 -7.91 9.20
C LEU A 31 8.67 -6.58 9.94
N GLY A 32 9.09 -5.49 9.29
CA GLY A 32 9.01 -4.14 9.87
C GLY A 32 8.14 -3.17 9.08
N ILE A 33 7.91 -3.43 7.79
CA ILE A 33 7.13 -2.55 6.91
C ILE A 33 6.14 -3.38 6.09
N VAL A 34 4.87 -2.95 6.08
CA VAL A 34 3.88 -3.40 5.11
C VAL A 34 3.41 -2.21 4.28
N VAL A 35 3.65 -2.28 2.97
CA VAL A 35 3.16 -1.28 2.01
C VAL A 35 1.80 -1.73 1.48
N VAL A 36 0.76 -0.93 1.70
CA VAL A 36 -0.59 -1.17 1.22
C VAL A 36 -0.86 -0.31 -0.01
N ILE A 37 -1.17 -0.97 -1.12
CA ILE A 37 -1.43 -0.32 -2.41
C ILE A 37 -2.87 -0.65 -2.86
N PRO A 38 -3.83 0.28 -2.74
CA PRO A 38 -5.13 0.11 -3.35
C PRO A 38 -5.00 0.24 -4.89
N CYS A 39 -5.67 -0.63 -5.64
CA CYS A 39 -5.56 -0.64 -7.10
C CYS A 39 -6.94 -0.84 -7.75
N PHE A 40 -7.37 0.12 -8.57
CA PHE A 40 -8.62 0.05 -9.31
C PHE A 40 -8.44 0.58 -10.74
N ASN A 41 -8.53 -0.32 -11.72
CA ASN A 41 -8.43 -0.02 -13.14
C ASN A 41 -7.15 0.73 -13.54
N GLU A 42 -6.05 0.46 -12.84
CA GLU A 42 -4.79 1.16 -13.08
C GLU A 42 -4.10 0.69 -14.37
N PRO A 43 -3.50 1.61 -15.14
CA PRO A 43 -2.89 1.28 -16.43
C PRO A 43 -1.60 0.48 -16.28
N ASP A 44 -0.86 0.68 -15.19
CA ASP A 44 0.46 0.09 -14.96
C ASP A 44 0.79 -0.03 -13.46
N ILE A 45 0.64 -1.24 -12.91
CA ILE A 45 1.02 -1.56 -11.52
C ILE A 45 2.52 -1.84 -11.38
N LEU A 46 3.21 -2.17 -12.48
CA LEU A 46 4.62 -2.57 -12.43
C LEU A 46 5.52 -1.38 -12.16
N ARG A 47 5.09 -0.17 -12.51
CA ARG A 47 5.82 1.08 -12.24
C ARG A 47 6.08 1.29 -10.74
N ILE A 48 5.04 1.24 -9.90
CA ILE A 48 5.21 1.40 -8.45
C ILE A 48 6.00 0.24 -7.85
N LEU A 49 5.72 -1.01 -8.26
CA LEU A 49 6.44 -2.20 -7.79
C LEU A 49 7.94 -2.15 -8.11
N SER A 50 8.28 -1.70 -9.32
CA SER A 50 9.67 -1.51 -9.73
C SER A 50 10.36 -0.44 -8.91
N SER A 51 9.68 0.69 -8.64
CA SER A 51 10.25 1.74 -7.80
C SER A 51 10.49 1.28 -6.35
N LEU A 52 9.56 0.52 -5.77
CA LEU A 52 9.70 -0.06 -4.42
C LEU A 52 10.83 -1.11 -4.35
N LYS A 53 10.95 -1.96 -5.37
CA LYS A 53 12.04 -2.94 -5.48
C LYS A 53 13.41 -2.26 -5.58
N ASN A 54 13.48 -1.11 -6.25
CA ASN A 54 14.71 -0.34 -6.44
C ASN A 54 15.05 0.55 -5.24
N CYS A 55 14.26 0.51 -4.16
CA CYS A 55 14.61 1.20 -2.93
C CYS A 55 15.84 0.58 -2.25
N ASP A 56 16.57 1.42 -1.51
CA ASP A 56 17.57 0.98 -0.55
C ASP A 56 16.91 0.04 0.46
N SER A 57 17.53 -1.12 0.69
CA SER A 57 16.97 -2.13 1.58
C SER A 57 16.94 -1.61 3.03
N PRO A 58 15.76 -1.53 3.67
CA PRO A 58 15.67 -1.15 5.08
C PRO A 58 16.23 -2.26 5.98
N LYS A 59 16.48 -1.94 7.25
CA LYS A 59 16.97 -2.91 8.26
C LYS A 59 15.84 -3.80 8.82
N CYS A 60 14.93 -4.23 7.97
CA CYS A 60 13.81 -5.12 8.28
C CYS A 60 13.27 -5.75 6.98
N SER A 61 12.48 -6.80 7.10
CA SER A 61 11.72 -7.32 5.97
C SER A 61 10.57 -6.39 5.58
N VAL A 62 10.24 -6.37 4.29
CA VAL A 62 9.17 -5.58 3.70
C VAL A 62 8.18 -6.48 2.98
N GLU A 63 6.89 -6.27 3.20
CA GLU A 63 5.84 -6.88 2.39
C GLU A 63 5.04 -5.79 1.66
N ILE A 64 4.66 -6.06 0.41
CA ILE A 64 3.75 -5.22 -0.37
C ILE A 64 2.43 -5.98 -0.48
N VAL A 65 1.34 -5.35 -0.08
CA VAL A 65 -0.03 -5.86 -0.18
C VAL A 65 -0.80 -4.99 -1.15
N ILE A 66 -1.04 -5.52 -2.35
CA ILE A 66 -1.87 -4.85 -3.35
C ILE A 66 -3.32 -5.33 -3.18
N VAL A 67 -4.24 -4.39 -3.01
CA VAL A 67 -5.68 -4.68 -2.91
C VAL A 67 -6.35 -4.24 -4.20
N PHE A 68 -6.69 -5.21 -5.04
CA PHE A 68 -7.51 -4.99 -6.24
C PHE A 68 -8.96 -4.86 -5.80
N ASN A 69 -9.43 -3.63 -5.62
CA ASN A 69 -10.82 -3.37 -5.23
C ASN A 69 -11.68 -3.29 -6.48
N CYS A 70 -12.72 -4.12 -6.58
CA CYS A 70 -13.65 -4.08 -7.70
C CYS A 70 -15.11 -4.00 -7.20
N PRO A 71 -15.86 -2.92 -7.51
CA PRO A 71 -17.30 -2.87 -7.32
C PRO A 71 -18.01 -4.02 -8.04
N GLU A 72 -19.13 -4.48 -7.49
CA GLU A 72 -19.96 -5.53 -8.10
C GLU A 72 -20.48 -5.13 -9.50
N ASP A 73 -20.83 -3.85 -9.69
CA ASP A 73 -21.37 -3.26 -10.91
C ASP A 73 -20.30 -2.71 -11.86
N ALA A 74 -19.02 -2.91 -11.55
CA ALA A 74 -17.93 -2.51 -12.43
C ALA A 74 -18.04 -3.18 -13.81
N SER A 75 -17.67 -2.43 -14.85
CA SER A 75 -17.71 -2.91 -16.23
C SER A 75 -16.80 -4.13 -16.43
N ILE A 76 -17.12 -4.94 -17.44
CA ILE A 76 -16.30 -6.11 -17.81
C ILE A 76 -14.85 -5.69 -18.10
N LEU A 77 -14.66 -4.55 -18.78
CA LEU A 77 -13.34 -4.01 -19.08
C LEU A 77 -12.54 -3.72 -17.81
N VAL A 78 -13.15 -3.08 -16.80
CA VAL A 78 -12.50 -2.78 -15.52
C VAL A 78 -12.11 -4.07 -14.79
N LYS A 79 -13.00 -5.05 -14.75
CA LYS A 79 -12.73 -6.37 -14.15
C LYS A 79 -11.57 -7.07 -14.84
N GLN A 80 -11.53 -7.05 -16.18
CA GLN A 80 -10.44 -7.60 -16.97
C GLN A 80 -9.12 -6.86 -16.73
N THR A 81 -9.13 -5.53 -16.64
CA THR A 81 -7.94 -4.73 -16.30
C THR A 81 -7.40 -5.14 -14.94
N ASN A 82 -8.24 -5.19 -13.90
CA ASN A 82 -7.83 -5.59 -12.55
C ASN A 82 -7.25 -7.01 -12.52
N GLN A 83 -7.91 -7.97 -13.19
CA GLN A 83 -7.41 -9.34 -13.29
C GLN A 83 -6.04 -9.40 -13.94
N LYS A 84 -5.86 -8.70 -15.07
CA LYS A 84 -4.56 -8.61 -15.76
C LYS A 84 -3.48 -8.00 -14.87
N ARG A 85 -3.77 -6.87 -14.20
CA ARG A 85 -2.80 -6.23 -13.28
C ARG A 85 -2.47 -7.13 -12.09
N SER A 86 -3.44 -7.89 -11.59
CA SER A 86 -3.24 -8.88 -10.53
C SER A 86 -2.29 -9.99 -10.96
N GLU A 87 -2.43 -10.48 -12.19
CA GLU A 87 -1.51 -11.47 -12.78
C GLU A 87 -0.10 -10.90 -12.98
N GLU A 88 0.02 -9.68 -13.50
CA GLU A 88 1.30 -8.99 -13.64
C GLU A 88 2.02 -8.84 -12.30
N ALA A 89 1.31 -8.39 -11.26
CA ALA A 89 1.86 -8.28 -9.91
C ALA A 89 2.30 -9.64 -9.34
N ARG A 90 1.52 -10.71 -9.56
CA ARG A 90 1.91 -12.08 -9.16
C ARG A 90 3.15 -12.56 -9.91
N ASN A 91 3.27 -12.27 -11.19
CA ASN A 91 4.44 -12.65 -11.98
C ASN A 91 5.69 -11.89 -11.55
N PHE A 92 5.56 -10.58 -11.30
CA PHE A 92 6.64 -9.76 -10.73
C PHE A 92 7.07 -10.30 -9.36
N SER A 93 6.12 -10.71 -8.50
CA SER A 93 6.40 -11.37 -7.22
C SER A 93 7.21 -12.65 -7.39
N LYS A 94 6.87 -13.51 -8.36
CA LYS A 94 7.65 -14.74 -8.63
C LYS A 94 9.07 -14.46 -9.11
N GLU A 95 9.25 -13.42 -9.92
CA GLU A 95 10.55 -13.08 -10.50
C GLU A 95 11.48 -12.37 -9.50
N HIS A 96 10.91 -11.45 -8.71
CA HIS A 96 11.66 -10.52 -7.87
C HIS A 96 11.42 -10.69 -6.38
N GLY A 97 10.45 -11.49 -5.96
CA GLY A 97 10.21 -11.83 -4.56
C GLY A 97 11.45 -12.50 -3.95
N ARG A 98 11.79 -12.06 -2.74
CA ARG A 98 12.91 -12.54 -1.95
C ARG A 98 12.45 -12.72 -0.51
N LYS A 99 13.25 -13.42 0.31
CA LYS A 99 12.94 -13.67 1.72
C LYS A 99 12.54 -12.39 2.48
N HIS A 100 13.23 -11.27 2.21
CA HIS A 100 13.02 -9.98 2.89
C HIS A 100 12.17 -8.97 2.10
N PHE A 101 11.63 -9.37 0.94
CA PHE A 101 10.81 -8.52 0.08
C PHE A 101 9.76 -9.39 -0.62
N GLN A 102 8.53 -9.38 -0.11
CA GLN A 102 7.43 -10.18 -0.66
C GLN A 102 6.33 -9.28 -1.21
N ILE A 103 5.65 -9.77 -2.25
CA ILE A 103 4.51 -9.08 -2.86
C ILE A 103 3.32 -10.03 -2.84
N HIS A 104 2.22 -9.55 -2.25
CA HIS A 104 0.95 -10.25 -2.13
C HIS A 104 -0.15 -9.48 -2.84
N THR A 105 -1.10 -10.21 -3.41
CA THR A 105 -2.27 -9.65 -4.08
C THR A 105 -3.54 -10.12 -3.38
N ILE A 106 -4.39 -9.19 -2.97
CA ILE A 106 -5.74 -9.45 -2.47
C ILE A 106 -6.71 -9.02 -3.57
N VAL A 107 -7.56 -9.94 -4.00
CA VAL A 107 -8.63 -9.66 -4.97
C VAL A 107 -9.92 -9.50 -4.18
N ALA A 108 -10.33 -8.24 -3.98
CA ALA A 108 -11.57 -7.88 -3.33
C ALA A 108 -12.63 -7.61 -4.42
N ASP A 109 -13.09 -8.69 -5.05
CA ASP A 109 -14.17 -8.66 -6.02
C ASP A 109 -15.52 -8.58 -5.31
N GLN A 110 -16.51 -7.93 -5.93
CA GLN A 110 -17.87 -7.79 -5.41
C GLN A 110 -17.99 -6.91 -4.16
N LEU A 111 -17.18 -5.86 -4.09
CA LEU A 111 -17.39 -4.85 -3.04
C LEU A 111 -18.73 -4.13 -3.28
N PRO A 112 -19.52 -3.85 -2.22
CA PRO A 112 -20.74 -3.07 -2.36
C PRO A 112 -20.42 -1.74 -3.03
N THR A 113 -21.13 -1.37 -4.10
CA THR A 113 -20.80 -0.20 -4.94
C THR A 113 -20.61 1.08 -4.13
N LYS A 114 -21.43 1.29 -3.09
CA LYS A 114 -21.36 2.47 -2.20
C LYS A 114 -20.07 2.55 -1.38
N HIS A 115 -19.34 1.45 -1.24
CA HIS A 115 -18.16 1.32 -0.38
C HIS A 115 -16.92 0.85 -1.14
N ALA A 116 -17.01 0.55 -2.44
CA ALA A 116 -15.91 0.04 -3.26
C ALA A 116 -14.80 1.06 -3.58
N GLY A 117 -14.84 2.23 -2.94
CA GLY A 117 -13.81 3.26 -3.09
C GLY A 117 -12.48 2.89 -2.42
N VAL A 118 -11.47 3.73 -2.68
CA VAL A 118 -10.09 3.56 -2.20
C VAL A 118 -9.98 3.36 -0.68
N GLY A 119 -10.86 3.96 0.12
CA GLY A 119 -10.85 3.84 1.58
C GLY A 119 -11.07 2.40 2.06
N LEU A 120 -11.96 1.66 1.42
CA LEU A 120 -12.21 0.25 1.78
C LEU A 120 -11.05 -0.65 1.35
N ALA A 121 -10.45 -0.38 0.20
CA ALA A 121 -9.26 -1.07 -0.27
C ALA A 121 -8.09 -0.91 0.72
N ARG A 122 -7.82 0.34 1.15
CA ARG A 122 -6.84 0.63 2.20
C ARG A 122 -7.16 -0.10 3.49
N LYS A 123 -8.42 -0.08 3.94
CA LYS A 123 -8.85 -0.80 5.13
C LYS A 123 -8.58 -2.30 5.04
N ILE A 124 -8.92 -2.95 3.93
CA ILE A 124 -8.67 -4.39 3.72
C ILE A 124 -7.17 -4.68 3.81
N GLY A 125 -6.34 -3.89 3.14
CA GLY A 125 -4.88 -4.08 3.17
C GLY A 125 -4.27 -3.81 4.53
N MET A 126 -4.75 -2.78 5.25
CA MET A 126 -4.31 -2.45 6.61
C MET A 126 -4.76 -3.51 7.63
N ASP A 127 -5.99 -4.02 7.52
CA ASP A 127 -6.46 -5.12 8.36
C ASP A 127 -5.59 -6.38 8.15
N GLU A 128 -5.17 -6.64 6.92
CA GLU A 128 -4.22 -7.72 6.64
C GLU A 128 -2.84 -7.42 7.24
N ALA A 129 -2.29 -6.22 7.04
CA ALA A 129 -1.02 -5.80 7.63
C ALA A 129 -0.99 -5.98 9.16
N VAL A 130 -2.08 -5.63 9.83
CA VAL A 130 -2.27 -5.84 11.27
C VAL A 130 -2.16 -7.32 11.65
N ARG A 131 -2.77 -8.23 10.87
CA ARG A 131 -2.61 -9.68 11.09
C ARG A 131 -1.16 -10.12 10.93
N ARG A 132 -0.44 -9.55 9.96
CA ARG A 132 0.94 -9.96 9.68
C ARG A 132 1.86 -9.54 10.82
N PHE A 133 1.68 -8.33 11.33
CA PHE A 133 2.41 -7.87 12.51
C PHE A 133 2.05 -8.63 13.79
N ASP A 134 0.78 -9.02 13.98
CA ASP A 134 0.34 -9.87 15.09
C ASP A 134 1.03 -11.25 15.05
N LEU A 135 1.22 -11.85 13.86
CA LEU A 135 1.94 -13.12 13.68
C LEU A 135 3.43 -13.04 14.02
N THR A 136 4.05 -11.87 13.88
CA THR A 136 5.48 -11.62 14.20
C THR A 136 5.68 -10.99 15.58
N GLU A 137 4.61 -10.73 16.32
CA GLU A 137 4.61 -9.95 17.56
C GLU A 137 5.22 -8.53 17.45
N ASN A 138 5.36 -8.02 16.21
CA ASN A 138 5.90 -6.68 15.95
C ASN A 138 4.78 -5.62 15.89
N HIS A 139 4.27 -5.24 17.05
CA HIS A 139 3.16 -4.26 17.15
C HIS A 139 3.58 -2.80 16.85
N LEU A 140 4.86 -2.54 16.57
CA LEU A 140 5.39 -1.24 16.17
C LEU A 140 5.74 -1.19 14.67
N GLY A 141 5.37 -2.23 13.92
CA GLY A 141 5.53 -2.28 12.49
C GLY A 141 4.83 -1.13 11.76
N LEU A 142 5.42 -0.68 10.66
CA LEU A 142 4.94 0.46 9.89
C LEU A 142 4.01 -0.01 8.78
N ILE A 143 2.84 0.63 8.68
CA ILE A 143 1.92 0.44 7.55
C ILE A 143 1.98 1.67 6.66
N LEU A 144 2.48 1.52 5.44
CA LEU A 144 2.62 2.61 4.47
C LEU A 144 1.50 2.52 3.44
N ASN A 145 0.66 3.55 3.33
CA ASN A 145 -0.33 3.62 2.26
C ASN A 145 0.28 4.36 1.07
N VAL A 146 0.31 3.71 -0.09
CA VAL A 146 0.92 4.26 -1.32
C VAL A 146 -0.06 4.05 -2.47
N ASP A 147 -0.28 5.09 -3.28
CA ASP A 147 -1.18 5.02 -4.42
C ASP A 147 -0.52 4.25 -5.59
N ALA A 148 -1.32 3.54 -6.38
CA ALA A 148 -0.81 2.64 -7.41
C ALA A 148 -0.21 3.36 -8.63
N ASP A 149 -0.56 4.63 -8.84
CA ASP A 149 -0.18 5.46 -9.98
C ASP A 149 1.06 6.34 -9.72
N CYS A 150 1.74 6.14 -8.59
CA CYS A 150 2.94 6.90 -8.23
C CYS A 150 4.24 6.09 -8.30
N THR A 151 5.35 6.76 -8.01
CA THR A 151 6.67 6.15 -7.80
C THR A 151 7.26 6.70 -6.53
N VAL A 152 8.16 5.93 -5.90
CA VAL A 152 8.87 6.37 -4.70
C VAL A 152 10.33 6.69 -4.98
N ALA A 153 10.95 7.52 -4.14
CA ALA A 153 12.39 7.76 -4.14
C ALA A 153 13.15 6.53 -3.65
N THR A 154 14.42 6.37 -4.06
CA THR A 154 15.22 5.19 -3.71
C THR A 154 15.41 5.04 -2.19
N ASN A 155 15.47 6.12 -1.45
CA ASN A 155 15.62 6.10 0.01
C ASN A 155 14.27 6.04 0.77
N TYR A 156 13.14 5.86 0.09
CA TYR A 156 11.80 5.98 0.68
C TYR A 156 11.58 5.03 1.86
N LEU A 157 11.90 3.74 1.71
CA LEU A 157 11.65 2.75 2.76
C LEU A 157 12.62 2.90 3.94
N SER A 158 13.90 3.16 3.67
CA SER A 158 14.94 3.30 4.69
C SER A 158 14.75 4.57 5.53
N GLU A 159 14.49 5.72 4.92
CA GLU A 159 14.28 6.98 5.64
C GLU A 159 12.98 6.99 6.46
N ILE A 160 11.92 6.35 5.96
CA ILE A 160 10.68 6.22 6.75
C ILE A 160 10.94 5.36 7.99
N LEU A 161 11.62 4.22 7.84
CA LEU A 161 11.96 3.37 8.99
C LEU A 161 12.80 4.13 10.01
N ASP A 162 13.88 4.77 9.57
CA ASP A 162 14.78 5.53 10.44
C ASP A 162 14.09 6.74 11.09
N GLY A 163 13.19 7.41 10.36
CA GLY A 163 12.45 8.56 10.84
C GLY A 163 11.51 8.23 12.00
N PHE A 164 10.78 7.12 11.91
CA PHE A 164 9.93 6.63 13.00
C PHE A 164 10.76 6.07 14.16
N ALA A 165 11.85 5.35 13.89
CA ALA A 165 12.75 4.83 14.92
C ALA A 165 13.39 5.95 15.77
N LYS A 166 13.68 7.11 15.18
CA LYS A 166 14.24 8.27 15.89
C LYS A 166 13.20 9.07 16.67
N ASN A 167 11.91 8.84 16.46
CA ASN A 167 10.82 9.66 16.99
C ASN A 167 9.67 8.82 17.55
N GLU A 168 9.85 8.24 18.74
CA GLU A 168 8.87 7.37 19.40
C GLU A 168 7.49 8.01 19.67
N LYS A 169 7.37 9.34 19.55
CA LYS A 169 6.09 10.07 19.74
C LYS A 169 5.24 10.14 18.48
N ILE A 170 5.79 9.79 17.31
CA ILE A 170 5.08 9.87 16.03
C ILE A 170 4.34 8.55 15.82
N ASN A 171 3.01 8.63 15.79
CA ASN A 171 2.15 7.47 15.50
C ASN A 171 1.71 7.41 14.02
N ALA A 172 1.83 8.53 13.30
CA ALA A 172 1.48 8.64 11.89
C ALA A 172 2.17 9.86 11.28
N ALA A 173 2.43 9.80 9.97
CA ALA A 173 2.95 10.92 9.20
C ALA A 173 2.33 10.91 7.80
N SER A 174 2.18 12.09 7.20
CA SER A 174 1.95 12.23 5.78
C SER A 174 3.29 12.45 5.09
N ILE A 175 3.59 11.63 4.09
CA ILE A 175 4.81 11.80 3.29
C ILE A 175 4.50 12.82 2.19
N ARG A 176 5.41 13.78 2.00
CA ARG A 176 5.30 14.77 0.94
C ARG A 176 5.33 14.07 -0.41
N TYR A 177 4.41 14.41 -1.29
CA TYR A 177 4.38 14.01 -2.69
C TYR A 177 4.39 15.24 -3.59
N GLU A 178 4.76 15.04 -4.86
CA GLU A 178 4.75 16.07 -5.88
C GLU A 178 4.33 15.45 -7.21
N HIS A 179 3.51 16.15 -8.00
CA HIS A 179 3.13 15.67 -9.32
C HIS A 179 4.26 15.88 -10.34
N MET A 180 4.36 15.00 -11.33
CA MET A 180 5.26 15.18 -12.47
C MET A 180 4.83 16.41 -13.29
N LEU A 181 5.76 17.34 -13.51
CA LEU A 181 5.51 18.57 -14.28
C LEU A 181 5.83 18.43 -15.79
N SER A 182 6.26 17.25 -16.22
CA SER A 182 6.58 16.92 -17.62
C SER A 182 6.51 15.41 -17.85
N GLY A 183 6.36 14.99 -19.10
CA GLY A 183 6.24 13.57 -19.48
C GLY A 183 5.45 13.39 -20.78
N PRO A 184 4.75 12.24 -20.96
CA PRO A 184 4.09 11.89 -22.22
C PRO A 184 2.75 12.60 -22.46
N GLU A 185 2.19 13.27 -21.45
CA GLU A 185 0.88 13.92 -21.56
C GLU A 185 0.96 15.25 -22.35
N PRO A 186 -0.18 15.76 -22.85
CA PRO A 186 -0.24 17.08 -23.47
C PRO A 186 0.19 18.21 -22.52
N GLN A 187 0.73 19.30 -23.08
CA GLN A 187 1.22 20.44 -22.29
C GLN A 187 0.13 21.07 -21.40
N GLU A 188 -1.13 21.00 -21.84
CA GLU A 188 -2.32 21.48 -21.13
C GLU A 188 -2.51 20.72 -19.81
N VAL A 189 -2.23 19.41 -19.78
CA VAL A 189 -2.29 18.59 -18.57
C VAL A 189 -1.26 19.08 -17.56
N TYR A 190 -0.02 19.34 -17.99
CA TYR A 190 1.02 19.85 -17.10
C TYR A 190 0.73 21.27 -16.61
N LYS A 191 0.15 22.13 -17.44
CA LYS A 191 -0.34 23.45 -16.98
C LYS A 191 -1.39 23.30 -15.90
N ALA A 192 -2.37 22.39 -16.06
CA ALA A 192 -3.38 22.13 -15.05
C ALA A 192 -2.78 21.55 -13.75
N ILE A 193 -1.81 20.63 -13.85
CA ILE A 193 -1.07 20.09 -12.71
C ILE A 193 -0.35 21.21 -11.95
N VAL A 194 0.36 22.11 -12.64
CA VAL A 194 1.06 23.24 -12.00
C VAL A 194 0.07 24.15 -11.27
N LEU A 195 -1.06 24.48 -11.90
CA LEU A 195 -2.10 25.29 -11.25
C LEU A 195 -2.67 24.60 -10.01
N TYR A 196 -2.87 23.28 -10.06
CA TYR A 196 -3.35 22.50 -8.92
C TYR A 196 -2.32 22.46 -7.78
N GLU A 197 -1.04 22.21 -8.08
CA GLU A 197 0.07 22.28 -7.11
C GLU A 197 0.17 23.66 -6.43
N LEU A 198 0.05 24.74 -7.20
CA LEU A 198 0.03 26.11 -6.67
C LEU A 198 -1.19 26.35 -5.78
N TYR A 199 -2.37 25.86 -6.18
CA TYR A 199 -3.58 25.93 -5.37
C TYR A 199 -3.42 25.20 -4.03
N LEU A 200 -2.91 23.97 -4.03
CA LEU A 200 -2.66 23.20 -2.81
C LEU A 200 -1.73 23.96 -1.86
N ARG A 201 -0.65 24.57 -2.38
CA ARG A 201 0.33 25.32 -1.55
C ARG A 201 -0.19 26.65 -1.03
N TYR A 202 -1.09 27.30 -1.76
CA TYR A 202 -1.61 28.62 -1.40
C TYR A 202 -2.83 28.52 -0.48
N TYR A 203 -3.76 27.60 -0.77
CA TYR A 203 -5.10 27.58 -0.16
C TYR A 203 -5.26 26.54 0.95
N ILE A 204 -4.52 25.43 0.92
CA ILE A 204 -4.58 24.37 1.94
C ILE A 204 -3.32 24.48 2.79
N ARG A 205 -3.42 25.17 3.93
CA ARG A 205 -2.37 25.22 4.96
C ARG A 205 -2.67 24.26 6.10
#